data_AF-A0A6A4ZIR4-F1
#
_entry.id   AF-A0A6A4ZIR4-F1
#
_cell.length_a   1.000
_cell.length_b   1.000
_cell.length_c   1.000
_cell.angle_alpha   90.00
_cell.angle_beta   90.00
_cell.angle_gamma   90.00
#
_symmetry.space_group_name_H-M   'P 1'
#
loop_
_entity.id
_entity.type
_entity.pdbx_description
1 polymer ?
#
loop_
_entity_poly.entity_id
_entity_poly.type
_entity_poly.pdbx_seq_one_letter_code
_entity_poly.pdbx_strand_id
1 'polypeptide(L)'
;MMEQTAAARPSSLSTVGMAVPQAQNQQTNVRYYHPAVLSRIREDCMAQKLHLRASEFTEVKDLVLWTGTFNVNAKKPVSVAESAKLLYWLRGSHEDKSTPDVVAVGFQEIVDLNAVNVVVNNMSGPRSAQWEESILSALNSYVSDNGYQVVMHKHLVGILLLVFVRREHAPYVTEVIGTTAGVGIMGMMGNKGGVAIRMKLYDSPICFVCAHLAAHTHNVAGRNADFANILTKIEFRESLLDDVNVGYQDPTDHVLTIHNHDFIFWLGDLNYRLVEDANFTVEDCFVHVEKRNFDLLLSRDQLNQEREKGNVFQGFEEGPITFAPTYKFQA
;
A
#
# COMPACT_ATOMS: atom_id res chain seq x y z
N MET A 1 81.46 41.91 -26.80
CA MET A 1 80.18 41.63 -27.48
C MET A 1 79.96 42.76 -28.50
N MET A 2 80.75 42.90 -29.57
CA MET A 2 81.09 42.02 -30.70
C MET A 2 79.88 41.57 -31.53
N GLU A 3 79.74 42.25 -32.69
CA GLU A 3 79.62 41.71 -34.06
C GLU A 3 78.46 40.73 -34.38
N GLN A 4 77.53 41.14 -35.25
CA GLN A 4 77.45 40.85 -36.71
C GLN A 4 76.45 39.69 -36.97
N THR A 5 75.65 39.53 -38.04
CA THR A 5 75.37 40.26 -39.29
C THR A 5 74.20 39.56 -40.03
N ALA A 6 73.35 40.39 -40.68
CA ALA A 6 72.85 40.26 -42.08
C ALA A 6 71.93 39.07 -42.47
N ALA A 7 71.10 39.08 -43.52
CA ALA A 7 70.91 39.89 -44.73
C ALA A 7 69.45 39.67 -45.23
N ALA A 8 68.71 40.68 -45.67
CA ALA A 8 68.46 41.11 -47.07
C ALA A 8 67.10 40.69 -47.70
N ARG A 9 66.29 41.73 -47.93
CA ARG A 9 65.33 42.10 -49.02
C ARG A 9 65.31 41.23 -50.32
N PRO A 10 64.31 41.30 -51.25
CA PRO A 10 63.55 42.53 -51.62
C PRO A 10 62.10 42.43 -52.16
N SER A 11 61.53 43.65 -52.33
CA SER A 11 60.53 44.22 -53.27
C SER A 11 59.98 43.36 -54.43
N SER A 12 58.82 43.58 -55.08
CA SER A 12 57.99 44.78 -55.34
C SER A 12 56.65 44.42 -56.03
N LEU A 13 55.61 45.23 -55.77
CA LEU A 13 54.52 45.75 -56.65
C LEU A 13 53.73 44.84 -57.62
N SER A 14 52.48 44.56 -57.19
CA SER A 14 51.16 44.55 -57.86
C SER A 14 50.97 44.45 -59.39
N THR A 15 50.17 43.47 -59.84
CA THR A 15 49.01 43.65 -60.76
C THR A 15 47.97 42.52 -60.59
N VAL A 16 46.69 42.92 -60.61
CA VAL A 16 45.36 42.24 -60.67
C VAL A 16 45.26 40.73 -60.96
N GLY A 17 44.45 40.02 -60.15
CA GLY A 17 43.93 38.67 -60.42
C GLY A 17 42.56 38.43 -59.73
N MET A 18 41.64 37.79 -60.44
CA MET A 18 40.20 37.62 -60.13
C MET A 18 39.92 36.90 -58.80
N ALA A 19 38.98 37.42 -58.01
CA ALA A 19 38.48 36.74 -56.82
C ALA A 19 37.34 35.77 -57.18
N VAL A 20 37.57 34.49 -56.91
CA VAL A 20 36.60 33.39 -56.97
C VAL A 20 35.47 33.64 -55.96
N PRO A 21 34.18 33.38 -56.28
CA PRO A 21 33.12 33.50 -55.29
C PRO A 21 33.31 32.43 -54.20
N GLN A 22 33.49 32.88 -52.96
CA GLN A 22 33.45 31.99 -51.80
C GLN A 22 32.06 31.35 -51.69
N ALA A 23 32.03 30.02 -51.66
CA ALA A 23 30.82 29.26 -51.39
C ALA A 23 30.22 29.73 -50.05
N GLN A 24 28.98 30.22 -50.09
CA GLN A 24 28.18 30.49 -48.91
C GLN A 24 27.98 29.15 -48.18
N ASN A 25 28.58 29.01 -47.00
CA ASN A 25 28.28 27.94 -46.08
C ASN A 25 26.78 27.98 -45.74
N GLN A 26 26.00 27.07 -46.32
CA GLN A 26 24.67 26.76 -45.82
C GLN A 26 24.84 26.11 -44.44
N GLN A 27 24.75 26.93 -43.40
CA GLN A 27 24.59 26.44 -42.03
C GLN A 27 23.22 25.78 -41.95
N THR A 28 23.18 24.48 -42.24
CA THR A 28 22.03 23.64 -41.92
C THR A 28 21.81 23.73 -40.42
N ASN A 29 20.70 24.32 -39.99
CA ASN A 29 20.23 24.29 -38.61
C ASN A 29 19.87 22.83 -38.24
N VAL A 30 20.88 22.01 -37.96
CA VAL A 30 20.69 20.67 -37.43
C VAL A 30 20.28 20.83 -35.98
N ARG A 31 18.98 20.68 -35.68
CA ARG A 31 18.53 20.54 -34.30
C ARG A 31 19.17 19.28 -33.71
N TYR A 32 20.16 19.48 -32.86
CA TYR A 32 20.77 18.40 -32.09
C TYR A 32 19.83 18.07 -30.93
N TYR A 33 19.13 16.95 -31.04
CA TYR A 33 18.36 16.40 -29.93
C TYR A 33 19.26 15.48 -29.12
N HIS A 34 19.35 15.73 -27.82
CA HIS A 34 20.14 14.90 -26.91
C HIS A 34 19.69 13.43 -27.03
N PRO A 35 20.60 12.45 -27.24
CA PRO A 35 20.22 11.05 -27.46
C PRO A 35 19.28 10.46 -26.40
N ALA A 36 19.46 10.84 -25.13
CA ALA A 36 18.56 10.43 -24.04
C ALA A 36 17.11 10.94 -24.23
N VAL A 37 16.93 12.14 -24.79
CA VAL A 37 15.60 12.71 -25.08
C VAL A 37 14.93 11.96 -26.22
N LEU A 38 15.69 11.61 -27.29
CA LEU A 38 15.16 10.79 -28.38
C LEU A 38 14.79 9.37 -27.93
N SER A 39 15.55 8.78 -26.99
CA SER A 39 15.20 7.48 -26.40
C SER A 39 13.88 7.55 -25.65
N ARG A 40 13.69 8.55 -24.77
CA ARG A 40 12.44 8.75 -24.03
C ARG A 40 11.24 8.96 -24.96
N ILE A 41 11.37 9.82 -25.98
CA ILE A 41 10.31 10.03 -26.97
C ILE A 41 9.94 8.73 -27.69
N ARG A 42 10.94 7.89 -28.01
CA ARG A 42 10.72 6.59 -28.65
C ARG A 42 10.02 5.62 -27.69
N GLU A 43 10.48 5.52 -26.45
CA GLU A 43 9.89 4.69 -25.39
C GLU A 43 8.44 5.08 -25.14
N ASP A 44 8.14 6.38 -25.00
CA ASP A 44 6.78 6.90 -24.84
C ASP A 44 5.89 6.56 -26.04
N CYS A 45 6.40 6.74 -27.27
CA CYS A 45 5.68 6.40 -28.50
C CYS A 45 5.40 4.89 -28.60
N MET A 46 6.36 4.05 -28.20
CA MET A 46 6.19 2.60 -28.14
C MET A 46 5.17 2.20 -27.08
N ALA A 47 5.26 2.74 -25.87
CA ALA A 47 4.32 2.50 -24.79
C ALA A 47 2.89 2.87 -25.20
N GLN A 48 2.71 4.03 -25.85
CA GLN A 48 1.40 4.45 -26.35
C GLN A 48 0.85 3.50 -27.42
N LYS A 49 1.68 3.04 -28.36
CA LYS A 49 1.27 2.07 -29.38
C LYS A 49 0.93 0.70 -28.80
N LEU A 50 1.67 0.25 -27.79
CA LEU A 50 1.38 -0.97 -27.06
C LEU A 50 0.05 -0.84 -26.30
N HIS A 51 -0.17 0.29 -25.61
CA HIS A 51 -1.41 0.55 -24.90
C HIS A 51 -2.64 0.54 -25.82
N LEU A 52 -2.55 1.15 -27.01
CA LEU A 52 -3.63 1.11 -28.02
C LEU A 52 -3.94 -0.30 -28.52
N ARG A 53 -3.01 -1.24 -28.37
CA ARG A 53 -3.13 -2.64 -28.78
C ARG A 53 -3.22 -3.60 -27.60
N ALA A 54 -3.47 -3.09 -26.39
CA ALA A 54 -3.48 -3.89 -25.17
C ALA A 54 -4.39 -5.11 -25.30
N SER A 55 -5.57 -4.95 -25.90
CA SER A 55 -6.54 -6.03 -26.14
C SER A 55 -6.02 -7.20 -26.99
N GLU A 56 -4.89 -7.03 -27.70
CA GLU A 56 -4.27 -8.11 -28.48
C GLU A 56 -3.39 -9.02 -27.61
N PHE A 57 -2.99 -8.58 -26.41
CA PHE A 57 -2.04 -9.30 -25.55
C PHE A 57 -2.37 -9.25 -24.05
N THR A 58 -3.48 -8.62 -23.64
CA THR A 58 -3.97 -8.63 -22.27
C THR A 58 -5.31 -9.35 -22.15
N GLU A 59 -5.49 -10.05 -21.04
CA GLU A 59 -6.76 -10.66 -20.62
C GLU A 59 -7.16 -10.04 -19.28
N VAL A 60 -8.41 -9.60 -19.16
CA VAL A 60 -8.97 -9.13 -17.88
C VAL A 60 -9.67 -10.30 -17.21
N LYS A 61 -9.28 -10.58 -15.97
CA LYS A 61 -9.88 -11.62 -15.13
C LYS A 61 -10.57 -10.98 -13.94
N ASP A 62 -11.84 -11.30 -13.78
CA ASP A 62 -12.59 -10.92 -12.59
C ASP A 62 -12.21 -11.85 -11.44
N LEU A 63 -11.68 -11.28 -10.36
CA LEU A 63 -11.29 -12.00 -9.16
C LEU A 63 -12.07 -11.46 -7.96
N VAL A 64 -12.41 -12.34 -7.03
CA VAL A 64 -13.10 -11.97 -5.80
C VAL A 64 -12.08 -11.81 -4.68
N LEU A 65 -12.03 -10.62 -4.08
CA LEU A 65 -11.20 -10.35 -2.91
C LEU A 65 -12.08 -10.20 -1.68
N TRP A 66 -11.66 -10.82 -0.58
CA TRP A 66 -12.33 -10.67 0.71
C TRP A 66 -11.37 -10.10 1.75
N THR A 67 -11.82 -9.08 2.47
CA THR A 67 -11.07 -8.46 3.58
C THR A 67 -11.85 -8.55 4.88
N GLY A 68 -11.18 -8.90 5.97
CA GLY A 68 -11.79 -8.94 7.31
C GLY A 68 -10.90 -8.29 8.35
N THR A 69 -11.49 -7.64 9.35
CA THR A 69 -10.74 -7.15 10.50
C THR A 69 -11.33 -7.54 11.84
N PHE A 70 -10.47 -7.80 12.83
CA PHE A 70 -10.89 -8.17 14.18
C PHE A 70 -9.87 -7.75 15.25
N ASN A 71 -10.28 -6.85 16.16
CA ASN A 71 -9.56 -6.63 17.41
C ASN A 71 -9.89 -7.77 18.38
N VAL A 72 -8.89 -8.60 18.68
CA VAL A 72 -9.08 -9.86 19.44
C VAL A 72 -8.82 -9.70 20.93
N ASN A 73 -8.52 -8.49 21.42
CA ASN A 73 -8.38 -8.19 22.85
C ASN A 73 -7.50 -9.22 23.62
N ALA A 74 -6.32 -9.48 23.09
CA ALA A 74 -5.32 -10.44 23.57
C ALA A 74 -5.80 -11.91 23.67
N LYS A 75 -6.94 -12.25 23.07
CA LYS A 75 -7.44 -13.62 23.04
C LYS A 75 -6.66 -14.47 22.05
N LYS A 76 -6.57 -15.76 22.38
CA LYS A 76 -5.97 -16.76 21.51
C LYS A 76 -6.93 -17.10 20.37
N PRO A 77 -6.43 -17.50 19.19
CA PRO A 77 -7.29 -18.10 18.16
C PRO A 77 -7.95 -19.37 18.69
N VAL A 78 -9.07 -19.75 18.05
CA VAL A 78 -9.63 -21.09 18.23
C VAL A 78 -8.64 -22.14 17.76
N SER A 79 -8.70 -23.34 18.34
CA SER A 79 -7.83 -24.45 17.92
C SER A 79 -8.10 -24.84 16.47
N VAL A 80 -7.14 -25.50 15.81
CA VAL A 80 -7.30 -26.04 14.44
C VAL A 80 -8.51 -26.96 14.33
N ALA A 81 -8.81 -27.74 15.38
CA ALA A 81 -10.00 -28.61 15.41
C ALA A 81 -11.33 -27.84 15.43
N GLU A 82 -11.31 -26.58 15.86
CA GLU A 82 -12.48 -25.70 15.98
C GLU A 82 -12.45 -24.53 14.98
N SER A 83 -11.47 -24.50 14.07
CA SER A 83 -11.23 -23.41 13.11
C SER A 83 -12.44 -23.16 12.21
N ALA A 84 -13.25 -24.19 11.94
CA ALA A 84 -14.50 -24.09 11.19
C ALA A 84 -15.49 -23.06 11.80
N LYS A 85 -15.40 -22.75 13.10
CA LYS A 85 -16.22 -21.69 13.73
C LYS A 85 -15.91 -20.30 13.16
N LEU A 86 -14.72 -20.08 12.63
CA LEU A 86 -14.32 -18.83 11.99
C LEU A 86 -14.97 -18.63 10.61
N LEU A 87 -15.50 -19.69 9.99
CA LEU A 87 -16.10 -19.60 8.66
C LEU A 87 -17.31 -18.68 8.60
N TYR A 88 -18.05 -18.52 9.71
CA TYR A 88 -19.15 -17.54 9.76
C TYR A 88 -18.65 -16.12 9.49
N TRP A 89 -17.45 -15.79 9.95
CA TRP A 89 -16.81 -14.51 9.68
C TRP A 89 -16.13 -14.51 8.31
N LEU A 90 -15.30 -15.52 8.01
CA LEU A 90 -14.47 -15.59 6.79
C LEU A 90 -15.26 -15.75 5.48
N ARG A 91 -16.55 -16.11 5.55
CA ARG A 91 -17.41 -16.25 4.37
C ARG A 91 -18.33 -15.05 4.14
N GLY A 92 -18.34 -14.07 5.03
CA GLY A 92 -19.27 -12.94 4.95
C GLY A 92 -20.75 -13.38 5.02
N SER A 93 -21.62 -12.65 4.32
CA SER A 93 -23.06 -12.93 4.32
C SER A 93 -23.37 -14.23 3.57
N HIS A 94 -24.32 -15.02 4.10
CA HIS A 94 -24.74 -16.32 3.54
C HIS A 94 -25.30 -16.26 2.10
N GLU A 95 -25.55 -15.07 1.56
CA GLU A 95 -26.19 -14.87 0.25
C GLU A 95 -25.19 -15.01 -0.90
N ASP A 96 -23.93 -14.61 -0.70
CA ASP A 96 -22.89 -14.76 -1.71
C ASP A 96 -22.16 -16.10 -1.53
N LYS A 97 -22.34 -16.99 -2.50
CA LYS A 97 -21.73 -18.32 -2.51
C LYS A 97 -20.35 -18.32 -3.15
N SER A 98 -19.87 -17.19 -3.67
CA SER A 98 -18.55 -17.13 -4.29
C SER A 98 -17.45 -17.36 -3.26
N THR A 99 -16.47 -18.18 -3.64
CA THR A 99 -15.29 -18.45 -2.83
C THR A 99 -14.24 -17.40 -3.20
N PRO A 100 -13.72 -16.58 -2.26
CA PRO A 100 -12.77 -15.53 -2.60
C PRO A 100 -11.46 -16.07 -3.19
N ASP A 101 -10.91 -15.43 -4.20
CA ASP A 101 -9.62 -15.79 -4.78
C ASP A 101 -8.45 -15.30 -3.91
N VAL A 102 -8.63 -14.15 -3.26
CA VAL A 102 -7.71 -13.58 -2.26
C VAL A 102 -8.46 -13.29 -0.97
N VAL A 103 -7.86 -13.64 0.16
CA VAL A 103 -8.38 -13.36 1.51
C VAL A 103 -7.32 -12.59 2.28
N ALA A 104 -7.64 -11.38 2.74
CA ALA A 104 -6.75 -10.60 3.60
C ALA A 104 -7.41 -10.33 4.96
N VAL A 105 -6.78 -10.75 6.05
CA VAL A 105 -7.30 -10.53 7.41
C VAL A 105 -6.35 -9.72 8.27
N GLY A 106 -6.88 -8.68 8.89
CA GLY A 106 -6.16 -7.81 9.81
C GLY A 106 -6.64 -7.97 11.24
N PHE A 107 -5.73 -8.35 12.14
CA PHE A 107 -6.01 -8.43 13.57
C PHE A 107 -5.34 -7.30 14.35
N GLN A 108 -5.99 -6.89 15.44
CA GLN A 108 -5.42 -5.99 16.43
C GLN A 108 -5.45 -6.64 17.81
N GLU A 109 -4.51 -6.24 18.66
CA GLU A 109 -4.36 -6.77 20.02
C GLU A 109 -4.23 -8.30 20.05
N ILE A 110 -3.45 -8.91 19.15
CA ILE A 110 -3.22 -10.36 19.23
C ILE A 110 -2.52 -10.77 20.55
N VAL A 111 -1.79 -9.83 21.15
CA VAL A 111 -1.17 -9.93 22.47
C VAL A 111 -1.59 -8.74 23.34
N ASP A 112 -1.49 -8.91 24.66
CA ASP A 112 -1.73 -7.83 25.61
C ASP A 112 -0.68 -6.72 25.39
N LEU A 113 -1.17 -5.50 25.16
CA LEU A 113 -0.37 -4.32 24.81
C LEU A 113 0.31 -3.64 26.01
N ASN A 114 0.35 -4.28 27.19
CA ASN A 114 1.09 -3.75 28.32
C ASN A 114 2.58 -3.53 27.97
N ALA A 115 3.18 -2.47 28.54
CA ALA A 115 4.52 -2.02 28.15
C ALA A 115 5.61 -3.10 28.31
N VAL A 116 5.43 -4.03 29.25
CA VAL A 116 6.32 -5.18 29.46
C VAL A 116 6.24 -6.15 28.29
N ASN A 117 5.04 -6.43 27.78
CA ASN A 117 4.86 -7.31 26.63
C ASN A 117 5.37 -6.70 25.33
N VAL A 118 5.26 -5.38 25.16
CA VAL A 118 5.75 -4.70 23.95
C VAL A 118 7.29 -4.71 23.87
N VAL A 119 7.98 -4.70 25.02
CA VAL A 119 9.45 -4.52 25.08
C VAL A 119 10.20 -5.82 25.44
N VAL A 120 9.60 -6.73 26.21
CA VAL A 120 10.31 -7.86 26.84
C VAL A 120 9.79 -9.22 26.36
N ASN A 121 8.47 -9.38 26.19
CA ASN A 121 7.90 -10.67 25.79
C ASN A 121 7.65 -10.75 24.29
N ASN A 122 8.49 -11.49 23.57
CA ASN A 122 8.32 -11.76 22.14
C ASN A 122 7.17 -12.76 21.84
N MET A 123 6.01 -12.59 22.49
CA MET A 123 4.84 -13.44 22.31
C MET A 123 4.10 -13.15 21.00
N SER A 124 4.36 -12.01 20.35
CA SER A 124 3.74 -11.63 19.08
C SER A 124 3.96 -12.65 17.99
N GLY A 125 5.20 -13.12 17.80
CA GLY A 125 5.54 -14.11 16.76
C GLY A 125 4.82 -15.45 16.95
N PRO A 126 4.92 -16.11 18.11
CA PRO A 126 4.18 -17.35 18.37
C PRO A 126 2.66 -17.17 18.27
N ARG A 127 2.12 -16.04 18.74
CA ARG A 127 0.69 -15.76 18.68
C ARG A 127 0.21 -15.54 17.24
N SER A 128 0.98 -14.83 16.44
CA SER A 128 0.60 -14.54 15.06
C SER A 128 0.65 -15.81 14.20
N ALA A 129 1.62 -16.70 14.43
CA ALA A 129 1.66 -18.02 13.80
C ALA A 129 0.42 -18.88 14.15
N GLN A 130 -0.05 -18.84 15.40
CA GLN A 130 -1.28 -19.52 15.80
C GLN A 130 -2.52 -18.97 15.07
N TRP A 131 -2.61 -17.66 14.88
CA TRP A 131 -3.69 -17.04 14.10
C TRP A 131 -3.62 -17.44 12.63
N GLU A 132 -2.43 -17.43 12.04
CA GLU A 132 -2.20 -17.89 10.66
C GLU A 132 -2.68 -19.33 10.45
N GLU A 133 -2.25 -20.26 11.32
CA GLU A 133 -2.63 -21.67 11.25
C GLU A 133 -4.14 -21.86 11.39
N SER A 134 -4.76 -21.17 12.35
CA SER A 134 -6.21 -21.25 12.60
C SER A 134 -7.02 -20.74 11.41
N ILE A 135 -6.64 -19.60 10.82
CA ILE A 135 -7.32 -19.03 9.65
C ILE A 135 -7.11 -19.90 8.41
N LEU A 136 -5.88 -20.35 8.16
CA LEU A 136 -5.58 -21.22 7.02
C LEU A 136 -6.35 -22.54 7.10
N SER A 137 -6.43 -23.13 8.30
CA SER A 137 -7.22 -24.32 8.55
C SER A 137 -8.71 -24.09 8.29
N ALA A 138 -9.26 -22.96 8.78
CA ALA A 138 -10.66 -22.61 8.56
C ALA A 138 -10.95 -22.50 7.05
N LEU A 139 -10.16 -21.70 6.31
CA LEU A 139 -10.32 -21.50 4.87
C LEU A 139 -10.24 -22.83 4.09
N ASN A 140 -9.27 -23.68 4.42
CA ASN A 140 -9.08 -24.98 3.76
C ASN A 140 -10.09 -26.05 4.18
N SER A 141 -10.84 -25.87 5.27
CA SER A 141 -11.94 -26.77 5.64
C SER A 141 -13.21 -26.55 4.79
N TYR A 142 -13.33 -25.36 4.16
CA TYR A 142 -14.49 -24.98 3.37
C TYR A 142 -14.32 -25.25 1.87
N VAL A 143 -13.10 -25.18 1.35
CA VAL A 143 -12.83 -25.32 -0.09
C VAL A 143 -12.34 -26.74 -0.41
N SER A 144 -13.10 -27.45 -1.24
CA SER A 144 -12.80 -28.84 -1.65
C SER A 144 -11.67 -28.95 -2.66
N ASP A 145 -11.54 -27.96 -3.56
CA ASP A 145 -10.58 -27.99 -4.67
C ASP A 145 -9.47 -26.96 -4.50
N ASN A 146 -8.22 -27.44 -4.54
CA ASN A 146 -7.02 -26.62 -4.66
C ASN A 146 -7.00 -25.37 -3.74
N GLY A 147 -7.23 -25.57 -2.44
CA GLY A 147 -7.52 -24.54 -1.43
C GLY A 147 -6.52 -23.38 -1.28
N TYR A 148 -6.45 -22.77 -0.10
CA TYR A 148 -5.64 -21.58 0.13
C TYR A 148 -4.20 -21.92 0.53
N GLN A 149 -3.30 -20.99 0.20
CA GLN A 149 -1.97 -20.89 0.77
C GLN A 149 -1.68 -19.47 1.26
N VAL A 150 -0.72 -19.34 2.17
CA VAL A 150 -0.25 -18.04 2.67
C VAL A 150 0.55 -17.35 1.57
N VAL A 151 0.21 -16.10 1.27
CA VAL A 151 1.03 -15.19 0.45
C VAL A 151 2.09 -14.56 1.35
N MET A 152 1.63 -13.90 2.42
CA MET A 152 2.52 -13.30 3.40
C MET A 152 1.81 -13.10 4.74
N HIS A 153 2.61 -13.22 5.79
CA HIS A 153 2.28 -12.84 7.15
C HIS A 153 3.23 -11.71 7.57
N LYS A 154 2.67 -10.60 8.05
CA LYS A 154 3.43 -9.52 8.67
C LYS A 154 2.76 -9.06 9.97
N HIS A 155 3.54 -8.71 10.97
CA HIS A 155 3.02 -8.17 12.23
C HIS A 155 3.88 -7.03 12.78
N LEU A 156 3.25 -6.18 13.59
CA LEU A 156 3.85 -5.12 14.39
C LEU A 156 3.25 -5.19 15.79
N VAL A 157 4.01 -5.72 16.75
CA VAL A 157 3.58 -5.90 18.16
C VAL A 157 2.23 -6.66 18.24
N GLY A 158 1.10 -5.97 18.39
CA GLY A 158 -0.23 -6.58 18.47
C GLY A 158 -1.04 -6.49 17.17
N ILE A 159 -0.50 -5.89 16.12
CA ILE A 159 -1.16 -5.73 14.81
C ILE A 159 -0.65 -6.83 13.90
N LEU A 160 -1.54 -7.56 13.25
CA LEU A 160 -1.22 -8.66 12.34
C LEU A 160 -1.99 -8.47 11.03
N LEU A 161 -1.33 -8.69 9.91
CA LEU A 161 -1.94 -8.79 8.59
C LEU A 161 -1.51 -10.12 7.95
N LEU A 162 -2.50 -10.90 7.52
CA LEU A 162 -2.32 -12.15 6.81
C LEU A 162 -2.99 -12.03 5.45
N VAL A 163 -2.27 -12.41 4.40
CA VAL A 163 -2.81 -12.48 3.03
C VAL A 163 -2.70 -13.92 2.56
N PHE A 164 -3.82 -14.45 2.07
CA PHE A 164 -3.95 -15.79 1.52
C PHE A 164 -4.47 -15.69 0.08
N VAL A 165 -4.10 -16.68 -0.73
CA VAL A 165 -4.55 -16.80 -2.11
C VAL A 165 -4.96 -18.23 -2.39
N ARG A 166 -5.97 -18.45 -3.24
CA ARG A 166 -6.26 -19.79 -3.77
C ARG A 166 -5.05 -20.29 -4.55
N ARG A 167 -4.71 -21.57 -4.39
CA ARG A 167 -3.49 -22.16 -4.96
C ARG A 167 -3.44 -22.09 -6.48
N GLU A 168 -4.56 -21.96 -7.17
CA GLU A 168 -4.57 -21.80 -8.63
C GLU A 168 -4.00 -20.45 -9.09
N HIS A 169 -4.09 -19.41 -8.26
CA HIS A 169 -3.56 -18.08 -8.56
C HIS A 169 -2.14 -17.88 -8.01
N ALA A 170 -1.68 -18.74 -7.10
CA ALA A 170 -0.37 -18.65 -6.47
C ALA A 170 0.81 -18.51 -7.45
N PRO A 171 0.87 -19.21 -8.60
CA PRO A 171 1.95 -19.04 -9.58
C PRO A 171 2.05 -17.63 -10.18
N TYR A 172 0.99 -16.82 -10.07
CA TYR A 172 0.89 -15.48 -10.62
C TYR A 172 1.03 -14.38 -9.55
N VAL A 173 1.37 -14.76 -8.31
CA VAL A 173 1.66 -13.82 -7.23
C VAL A 173 3.16 -13.52 -7.22
N THR A 174 3.54 -12.27 -7.48
CA THR A 174 4.94 -11.82 -7.54
C THR A 174 5.15 -10.57 -6.68
N GLU A 175 6.42 -10.18 -6.53
CA GLU A 175 6.83 -8.92 -5.89
C GLU A 175 6.20 -8.70 -4.50
N VAL A 176 6.14 -9.75 -3.68
CA VAL A 176 5.49 -9.71 -2.37
C VAL A 176 6.40 -9.06 -1.32
N ILE A 177 5.98 -7.91 -0.77
CA ILE A 177 6.76 -7.15 0.21
C ILE A 177 5.86 -6.70 1.37
N GLY A 178 6.30 -6.95 2.60
CA GLY A 178 5.59 -6.55 3.82
C GLY A 178 6.40 -5.62 4.69
N THR A 179 5.79 -4.51 5.12
CA THR A 179 6.42 -3.46 5.93
C THR A 179 5.50 -3.01 7.07
N THR A 180 6.01 -2.17 7.97
CA THR A 180 5.30 -1.75 9.19
C THR A 180 5.63 -0.30 9.53
N ALA A 181 4.66 0.43 10.07
CA ALA A 181 4.85 1.78 10.59
C ALA A 181 4.33 1.88 12.03
N GLY A 182 5.23 2.07 13.00
CA GLY A 182 4.88 2.37 14.39
C GLY A 182 4.51 3.83 14.58
N VAL A 183 3.39 4.09 15.26
CA VAL A 183 2.86 5.44 15.54
C VAL A 183 2.39 5.63 16.98
N GLY A 184 2.61 4.63 17.85
CA GLY A 184 2.17 4.65 19.25
C GLY A 184 2.94 5.63 20.13
N ILE A 185 3.48 5.16 21.26
CA ILE A 185 4.17 6.04 22.22
C ILE A 185 5.24 6.89 21.48
N MET A 186 5.17 8.21 21.70
CA MET A 186 5.99 9.24 21.04
C MET A 186 5.93 9.25 19.49
N GLY A 187 4.85 8.72 18.89
CA GLY A 187 4.70 8.65 17.43
C GLY A 187 5.62 7.63 16.76
N MET A 188 6.24 6.72 17.53
CA MET A 188 7.23 5.75 17.02
C MET A 188 7.04 4.32 17.51
N MET A 189 6.44 4.10 18.69
CA MET A 189 6.34 2.76 19.27
C MET A 189 5.27 1.88 18.57
N GLY A 190 5.50 0.58 18.49
CA GLY A 190 4.66 -0.34 17.69
C GLY A 190 3.32 -0.75 18.30
N ASN A 191 2.95 -0.26 19.50
CA ASN A 191 1.67 -0.61 20.14
C ASN A 191 0.44 -0.03 19.42
N LYS A 192 0.66 0.97 18.55
CA LYS A 192 -0.27 1.50 17.54
C LYS A 192 0.52 1.67 16.25
N GLY A 193 -0.15 1.60 15.11
CA GLY A 193 0.54 1.62 13.83
C GLY A 193 -0.23 1.02 12.68
N GLY A 194 0.52 0.72 11.63
CA GLY A 194 0.06 0.02 10.45
C GLY A 194 1.00 -1.11 10.09
N VAL A 195 0.43 -2.21 9.61
CA VAL A 195 1.13 -3.27 8.89
C VAL A 195 0.62 -3.23 7.46
N ALA A 196 1.52 -3.20 6.48
CA ALA A 196 1.11 -3.29 5.08
C ALA A 196 1.82 -4.42 4.36
N ILE A 197 1.08 -5.08 3.47
CA ILE A 197 1.58 -6.10 2.56
C ILE A 197 1.18 -5.67 1.17
N ARG A 198 2.15 -5.63 0.27
CA ARG A 198 1.91 -5.46 -1.15
C ARG A 198 2.28 -6.71 -1.91
N MET A 199 1.61 -6.91 -3.03
CA MET A 199 1.86 -7.99 -3.98
C MET A 199 1.43 -7.55 -5.37
N LYS A 200 1.99 -8.19 -6.38
CA LYS A 200 1.44 -8.16 -7.73
C LYS A 200 0.70 -9.48 -7.96
N LEU A 201 -0.54 -9.41 -8.43
CA LEU A 201 -1.34 -10.58 -8.83
C LEU A 201 -1.63 -10.45 -10.33
N TYR A 202 -1.11 -11.39 -11.11
CA TYR A 202 -0.98 -11.21 -12.57
C TYR A 202 -0.21 -9.92 -12.87
N ASP A 203 -0.85 -8.95 -13.53
CA ASP A 203 -0.27 -7.64 -13.81
C ASP A 203 -0.79 -6.50 -12.93
N SER A 204 -1.59 -6.82 -11.90
CA SER A 204 -2.22 -5.82 -11.02
C SER A 204 -1.50 -5.70 -9.66
N PRO A 205 -0.87 -4.56 -9.34
CA PRO A 205 -0.34 -4.28 -8.01
C PRO A 205 -1.46 -4.01 -7.00
N ILE A 206 -1.42 -4.74 -5.87
CA ILE A 206 -2.41 -4.67 -4.79
C ILE A 206 -1.68 -4.40 -3.46
N CYS A 207 -2.23 -3.50 -2.65
CA CYS A 207 -1.75 -3.20 -1.31
C CYS A 207 -2.85 -3.39 -0.26
N PHE A 208 -2.53 -4.11 0.81
CA PHE A 208 -3.37 -4.26 1.99
C PHE A 208 -2.72 -3.56 3.17
N VAL A 209 -3.48 -2.78 3.92
CA VAL A 209 -3.03 -2.08 5.14
C VAL A 209 -3.95 -2.44 6.28
N CYS A 210 -3.40 -3.00 7.36
CA CYS A 210 -4.09 -3.21 8.64
C CYS A 210 -3.58 -2.18 9.66
N ALA A 211 -4.47 -1.34 10.18
CA ALA A 211 -4.13 -0.30 11.14
C ALA A 211 -4.75 -0.53 12.53
N HIS A 212 -4.08 -0.02 13.55
CA HIS A 212 -4.62 0.16 14.90
C HIS A 212 -4.26 1.58 15.33
N LEU A 213 -5.22 2.49 15.21
CA LEU A 213 -5.02 3.92 15.46
C LEU A 213 -5.25 4.31 16.92
N ALA A 214 -4.87 5.53 17.29
CA ALA A 214 -5.00 6.07 18.64
C ALA A 214 -6.41 5.90 19.23
N ALA A 215 -6.45 5.37 20.46
CA ALA A 215 -7.67 5.17 21.22
C ALA A 215 -8.17 6.48 21.88
N HIS A 216 -9.29 6.35 22.59
CA HIS A 216 -10.02 7.40 23.32
C HIS A 216 -10.84 8.34 22.41
N THR A 217 -12.11 8.53 22.79
CA THR A 217 -13.12 9.26 22.00
C THR A 217 -12.66 10.66 21.61
N HIS A 218 -12.02 11.41 22.50
CA HIS A 218 -11.58 12.79 22.26
C HIS A 218 -10.32 12.91 21.38
N ASN A 219 -9.58 11.82 21.14
CA ASN A 219 -8.29 11.87 20.45
C ASN A 219 -8.41 11.73 18.92
N VAL A 220 -9.32 12.49 18.30
CA VAL A 220 -9.52 12.48 16.84
C VAL A 220 -8.26 12.95 16.13
N ALA A 221 -7.64 14.04 16.60
CA ALA A 221 -6.40 14.57 16.03
C ALA A 221 -5.26 13.53 16.04
N GLY A 222 -5.16 12.71 17.11
CA GLY A 222 -4.20 11.61 17.17
C GLY A 222 -4.45 10.54 16.12
N ARG A 223 -5.72 10.16 15.88
CA ARG A 223 -6.07 9.20 14.82
C ARG A 223 -5.75 9.73 13.42
N ASN A 224 -6.04 11.01 13.16
CA ASN A 224 -5.70 11.64 11.89
C ASN A 224 -4.18 11.68 11.68
N ALA A 225 -3.43 12.02 12.73
CA ALA A 225 -1.97 12.02 12.70
C ALA A 225 -1.40 10.62 12.49
N ASP A 226 -1.95 9.59 13.15
CA ASP A 226 -1.56 8.19 12.95
C ASP A 226 -1.78 7.75 11.50
N PHE A 227 -2.94 8.06 10.92
CA PHE A 227 -3.23 7.80 9.51
C PHE A 227 -2.18 8.43 8.59
N ALA A 228 -1.92 9.74 8.73
CA ALA A 228 -0.94 10.45 7.92
C ALA A 228 0.49 9.89 8.10
N ASN A 229 0.86 9.52 9.33
CA ASN A 229 2.15 8.92 9.63
C ASN A 229 2.31 7.54 9.00
N ILE A 230 1.28 6.67 9.06
CA ILE A 230 1.32 5.37 8.40
C ILE A 230 1.47 5.56 6.88
N LEU A 231 0.68 6.46 6.31
CA LEU A 231 0.71 6.75 4.87
C LEU A 231 2.11 7.21 4.40
N THR A 232 2.77 8.03 5.21
CA THR A 232 4.10 8.59 4.89
C THR A 232 5.24 7.60 5.16
N LYS A 233 5.15 6.79 6.22
CA LYS A 233 6.26 5.92 6.67
C LYS A 233 6.27 4.55 5.99
N ILE A 234 5.15 4.10 5.42
CA ILE A 234 5.09 2.81 4.74
C ILE A 234 5.75 2.93 3.38
N GLU A 235 6.91 2.29 3.28
CA GLU A 235 7.70 2.13 2.07
C GLU A 235 7.98 0.63 1.84
N PHE A 236 7.83 0.20 0.59
CA PHE A 236 8.19 -1.12 0.10
C PHE A 236 9.46 -0.95 -0.73
N ARG A 237 10.56 -1.55 -0.24
CA ARG A 237 11.88 -1.45 -0.88
C ARG A 237 12.22 -2.79 -1.51
N GLU A 238 12.47 -2.79 -2.81
CA GLU A 238 12.98 -3.98 -3.49
C GLU A 238 14.45 -4.21 -3.11
N SER A 239 14.82 -5.48 -2.94
CA SER A 239 16.20 -5.84 -2.66
C SER A 239 17.00 -5.81 -3.96
N LEU A 240 17.93 -4.85 -4.08
CA LEU A 240 18.79 -4.63 -5.25
C LEU A 240 19.82 -5.76 -5.51
N LEU A 241 19.64 -6.96 -4.95
CA LEU A 241 20.69 -7.97 -4.92
C LEU A 241 20.90 -8.72 -6.25
N ASP A 242 20.02 -8.59 -7.25
CA ASP A 242 20.09 -9.39 -8.48
C ASP A 242 20.52 -8.65 -9.76
N ASP A 243 20.65 -7.32 -9.76
CA ASP A 243 21.02 -6.55 -10.97
C ASP A 243 22.39 -5.85 -10.85
N VAL A 244 23.46 -6.61 -11.09
CA VAL A 244 24.85 -6.08 -11.18
C VAL A 244 25.10 -5.34 -12.52
N ASN A 245 24.07 -5.08 -13.33
CA ASN A 245 24.27 -4.68 -14.73
C ASN A 245 23.25 -3.67 -15.31
N VAL A 246 22.80 -2.69 -14.53
CA VAL A 246 22.05 -1.56 -15.08
C VAL A 246 22.73 -0.25 -14.69
N GLY A 247 22.97 0.61 -15.68
CA GLY A 247 23.60 1.93 -15.51
C GLY A 247 22.84 2.82 -14.52
N TYR A 248 23.37 4.03 -14.28
CA TYR A 248 22.87 5.03 -13.31
C TYR A 248 21.33 5.04 -13.16
N GLN A 249 20.82 4.30 -12.18
CA GLN A 249 19.42 4.30 -11.75
C GLN A 249 19.28 5.29 -10.60
N ASP A 250 18.19 6.03 -10.57
CA ASP A 250 17.91 6.94 -9.46
C ASP A 250 17.69 6.09 -8.19
N PRO A 251 18.36 6.38 -7.05
CA PRO A 251 18.14 5.67 -5.79
C PRO A 251 16.67 5.66 -5.31
N THR A 252 15.81 6.51 -5.89
CA THR A 252 14.37 6.57 -5.60
C THR A 252 13.49 5.68 -6.49
N ASP A 253 14.02 5.12 -7.59
CA ASP A 253 13.24 4.28 -8.53
C ASP A 253 12.73 2.96 -7.91
N HIS A 254 13.29 2.56 -6.76
CA HIS A 254 13.05 1.26 -6.12
C HIS A 254 12.26 1.32 -4.80
N VAL A 255 11.63 2.46 -4.52
CA VAL A 255 10.81 2.67 -3.31
C VAL A 255 9.36 2.89 -3.72
N LEU A 256 8.53 1.87 -3.49
CA LEU A 256 7.08 1.98 -3.67
C LEU A 256 6.43 2.42 -2.36
N THR A 257 5.45 3.30 -2.44
CA THR A 257 4.58 3.70 -1.34
C THR A 257 3.21 3.03 -1.48
N ILE A 258 2.31 3.25 -0.51
CA ILE A 258 0.92 2.76 -0.60
C ILE A 258 0.24 3.22 -1.89
N HIS A 259 0.45 4.48 -2.31
CA HIS A 259 -0.20 5.07 -3.48
C HIS A 259 0.28 4.55 -4.84
N ASN A 260 1.33 3.72 -4.88
CA ASN A 260 1.84 3.14 -6.13
C ASN A 260 1.12 1.83 -6.53
N HIS A 261 -0.09 1.59 -6.03
CA HIS A 261 -0.86 0.37 -6.29
C HIS A 261 -2.21 0.70 -6.91
N ASP A 262 -2.69 -0.18 -7.79
CA ASP A 262 -3.97 -0.03 -8.48
C ASP A 262 -5.13 -0.23 -7.50
N PHE A 263 -4.97 -1.19 -6.58
CA PHE A 263 -5.96 -1.51 -5.56
C PHE A 263 -5.36 -1.38 -4.17
N ILE A 264 -5.98 -0.57 -3.31
CA ILE A 264 -5.54 -0.34 -1.94
C ILE A 264 -6.70 -0.65 -0.99
N PHE A 265 -6.51 -1.63 -0.13
CA PHE A 265 -7.47 -2.01 0.90
C PHE A 265 -6.93 -1.61 2.26
N TRP A 266 -7.59 -0.63 2.89
CA TRP A 266 -7.23 -0.19 4.24
C TRP A 266 -8.31 -0.64 5.23
N LEU A 267 -7.89 -1.47 6.20
CA LEU A 267 -8.77 -2.05 7.21
C LEU A 267 -8.14 -1.92 8.61
N GLY A 268 -8.91 -2.17 9.65
CA GLY A 268 -8.39 -2.24 11.01
C GLY A 268 -9.30 -1.68 12.09
N ASP A 269 -8.77 -1.61 13.30
CA ASP A 269 -9.38 -0.85 14.39
C ASP A 269 -8.93 0.62 14.28
N LEU A 270 -9.67 1.37 13.49
CA LEU A 270 -9.42 2.79 13.25
C LEU A 270 -9.79 3.66 14.45
N ASN A 271 -10.48 3.11 15.46
CA ASN A 271 -10.81 3.75 16.74
C ASN A 271 -11.60 5.07 16.69
N TYR A 272 -12.14 5.48 15.53
CA TYR A 272 -13.12 6.56 15.47
C TYR A 272 -14.39 6.17 16.21
N ARG A 273 -15.01 7.15 16.86
CA ARG A 273 -16.15 6.95 17.77
C ARG A 273 -17.33 7.80 17.34
N LEU A 274 -18.50 7.50 17.88
CA LEU A 274 -19.61 8.43 17.82
C LEU A 274 -19.31 9.66 18.67
N VAL A 275 -19.62 10.84 18.13
CA VAL A 275 -19.57 12.09 18.89
C VAL A 275 -20.67 12.04 19.95
N GLU A 276 -20.31 12.31 21.21
CA GLU A 276 -21.25 12.54 22.32
C GLU A 276 -21.44 14.04 22.51
N ASP A 277 -22.67 14.49 22.78
CA ASP A 277 -22.96 15.89 23.12
C ASP A 277 -24.16 15.97 24.08
N ALA A 278 -24.59 17.19 24.41
CA ALA A 278 -25.70 17.41 25.35
C ALA A 278 -27.04 16.77 24.93
N ASN A 279 -27.20 16.44 23.65
CA ASN A 279 -28.41 15.87 23.05
C ASN A 279 -28.21 14.41 22.60
N PHE A 280 -27.04 13.81 22.85
CA PHE A 280 -26.75 12.44 22.46
C PHE A 280 -25.73 11.80 23.41
N THR A 281 -26.21 10.87 24.23
CA THR A 281 -25.40 10.09 25.17
C THR A 281 -25.17 8.67 24.68
N VAL A 282 -24.41 7.90 25.46
CA VAL A 282 -24.21 6.46 25.23
C VAL A 282 -25.53 5.69 25.33
N GLU A 283 -26.43 6.08 26.23
CA GLU A 283 -27.77 5.49 26.35
C GLU A 283 -28.59 5.70 25.08
N ASP A 284 -28.54 6.91 24.50
CA ASP A 284 -29.21 7.20 23.23
C ASP A 284 -28.66 6.33 22.10
N CYS A 285 -27.33 6.10 22.07
CA CYS A 285 -26.72 5.18 21.12
C CYS A 285 -27.36 3.79 21.18
N PHE A 286 -27.52 3.20 22.37
CA PHE A 286 -28.18 1.90 22.52
C PHE A 286 -29.62 1.90 22.00
N VAL A 287 -30.40 2.93 22.31
CA VAL A 287 -31.78 3.08 21.81
C VAL A 287 -31.82 3.12 20.28
N HIS A 288 -30.88 3.84 19.66
CA HIS A 288 -30.81 3.93 18.20
C HIS A 288 -30.32 2.64 17.54
N VAL A 289 -29.43 1.89 18.20
CA VAL A 289 -29.02 0.54 17.76
C VAL A 289 -30.20 -0.43 17.78
N GLU A 290 -30.99 -0.45 18.86
CA GLU A 290 -32.19 -1.30 18.96
C GLU A 290 -33.22 -0.98 17.86
N LYS A 291 -33.37 0.29 17.53
CA LYS A 291 -34.26 0.77 16.45
C LYS A 291 -33.67 0.61 15.05
N ARG A 292 -32.43 0.12 14.92
CA ARG A 292 -31.67 0.05 13.66
C ARG A 292 -31.59 1.40 12.93
N ASN A 293 -31.56 2.50 13.66
CA ASN A 293 -31.43 3.84 13.10
C ASN A 293 -29.95 4.16 12.87
N PHE A 294 -29.33 3.43 11.94
CA PHE A 294 -27.89 3.54 11.66
C PHE A 294 -27.53 4.86 10.96
N ASP A 295 -28.42 5.44 10.16
CA ASP A 295 -28.18 6.72 9.48
C ASP A 295 -27.88 7.84 10.50
N LEU A 296 -28.65 7.90 11.60
CA LEU A 296 -28.37 8.88 12.66
C LEU A 296 -27.01 8.61 13.32
N LEU A 297 -26.69 7.36 13.64
CA LEU A 297 -25.41 7.01 14.25
C LEU A 297 -24.25 7.37 13.31
N LEU A 298 -24.38 7.09 12.02
CA LEU A 298 -23.36 7.38 11.01
C LEU A 298 -23.14 8.88 10.80
N SER A 299 -24.18 9.70 10.92
CA SER A 299 -24.02 11.18 10.92
C SER A 299 -23.18 11.71 12.08
N ARG A 300 -23.06 10.91 13.16
CA ARG A 300 -22.27 11.21 14.35
C ARG A 300 -20.93 10.49 14.38
N ASP A 301 -20.61 9.67 13.39
CA ASP A 301 -19.34 8.97 13.33
C ASP A 301 -18.20 9.94 12.98
N GLN A 302 -17.16 9.96 13.81
CA GLN A 302 -15.99 10.80 13.60
C GLN A 302 -15.24 10.44 12.31
N LEU A 303 -15.19 9.17 11.87
CA LEU A 303 -14.48 8.83 10.63
C LEU A 303 -15.17 9.49 9.42
N ASN A 304 -16.49 9.35 9.31
CA ASN A 304 -17.27 10.01 8.27
C ASN A 304 -17.09 11.53 8.29
N GLN A 305 -17.18 12.16 9.46
CA GLN A 305 -16.99 13.61 9.58
C GLN A 305 -15.59 14.06 9.17
N GLU A 306 -14.54 13.30 9.51
CA GLU A 306 -13.17 13.66 9.14
C GLU A 306 -12.87 13.37 7.66
N ARG A 307 -13.52 12.37 7.05
CA ARG A 307 -13.47 12.12 5.59
C ARG A 307 -14.16 13.24 4.81
N GLU A 308 -15.34 13.68 5.24
CA GLU A 308 -16.09 14.79 4.63
C GLU A 308 -15.31 16.11 4.66
N LYS A 309 -14.57 16.36 5.75
CA LYS A 309 -13.66 17.52 5.86
C LYS A 309 -12.39 17.38 5.02
N GLY A 310 -12.12 16.20 4.46
CA GLY A 310 -10.89 15.90 3.74
C GLY A 310 -9.67 15.73 4.65
N ASN A 311 -9.83 15.45 5.93
CA ASN A 311 -8.68 15.32 6.84
C ASN A 311 -8.00 13.95 6.72
N VAL A 312 -8.75 12.91 6.34
CA VAL A 312 -8.28 11.53 6.27
C VAL A 312 -8.93 10.79 5.10
N PHE A 313 -8.28 9.73 4.62
CA PHE A 313 -8.84 8.78 3.65
C PHE A 313 -9.44 9.42 2.38
N GLN A 314 -8.84 10.52 1.88
CA GLN A 314 -9.24 11.09 0.59
C GLN A 314 -9.00 10.07 -0.53
N GLY A 315 -9.98 9.91 -1.42
CA GLY A 315 -9.93 8.93 -2.52
C GLY A 315 -10.24 7.49 -2.11
N PHE A 316 -10.47 7.21 -0.82
CA PHE A 316 -10.95 5.91 -0.36
C PHE A 316 -12.47 5.87 -0.31
N GLU A 317 -13.02 4.71 -0.66
CA GLU A 317 -14.44 4.40 -0.58
C GLU A 317 -14.71 3.47 0.61
N GLU A 318 -15.87 3.60 1.22
CA GLU A 318 -16.35 2.71 2.27
C GLU A 318 -17.78 2.29 1.91
N GLY A 319 -18.05 0.99 2.00
CA GLY A 319 -19.38 0.46 1.70
C GLY A 319 -20.44 0.93 2.70
N PRO A 320 -21.74 0.83 2.36
CA PRO A 320 -22.82 1.18 3.29
C PRO A 320 -22.73 0.38 4.60
N ILE A 321 -22.76 1.08 5.73
CA ILE A 321 -22.74 0.45 7.05
C ILE A 321 -24.17 0.11 7.47
N THR A 322 -24.55 -1.15 7.29
CA THR A 322 -25.90 -1.67 7.61
C THR A 322 -25.92 -2.59 8.83
N PHE A 323 -24.88 -2.52 9.66
CA PHE A 323 -24.68 -3.33 10.87
C PHE A 323 -24.51 -2.43 12.11
N ALA A 324 -24.78 -2.99 13.29
CA ALA A 324 -24.65 -2.27 14.56
C ALA A 324 -23.18 -1.95 14.88
N PRO A 325 -22.89 -0.91 15.70
CA PRO A 325 -21.54 -0.61 16.16
C PRO A 325 -20.83 -1.85 16.72
N THR A 326 -19.57 -2.04 16.31
CA THR A 326 -18.76 -3.22 16.64
C THR A 326 -18.01 -3.11 17.97
N TYR A 327 -18.17 -1.98 18.68
CA TYR A 327 -17.53 -1.70 19.96
C TYR A 327 -18.46 -0.86 20.87
N LYS A 328 -18.56 -1.11 22.19
CA LYS A 328 -17.87 -2.12 23.02
C LYS A 328 -18.87 -3.15 23.56
N PHE A 329 -18.54 -4.43 23.43
CA PHE A 329 -19.33 -5.52 24.00
C PHE A 329 -18.87 -5.88 25.42
N GLN A 330 -19.80 -6.38 26.24
CA GLN A 330 -19.47 -7.03 27.50
C GLN A 330 -18.73 -8.35 27.21
N ALA A 331 -17.66 -8.60 27.96
CA ALA A 331 -16.76 -9.73 27.75
C ALA A 331 -17.23 -11.03 28.43
#